data_AF-A0A497P7G7-F1
#
_entry.id   AF-A0A497P7G7-F1
#
_cell.length_a   1.000
_cell.length_b   1.000
_cell.length_c   1.000
_cell.angle_alpha   90.00
_cell.angle_beta   90.00
_cell.angle_gamma   90.00
#
_symmetry.space_group_name_H-M   'P 1'
#
loop_
_entity.id
_entity.type
_entity.pdbx_description
1 polymer ?
#
loop_
_entity_poly.entity_id
_entity_poly.type
_entity_poly.pdbx_seq_one_letter_code
_entity_poly.pdbx_strand_id
1 'polypeptide(L)'
;MPRYKSPFDEFRHFQLLAQRWAEKDKKLKDYACNLLAPKLVILDNVIEKLPEGHPVRTRLSEIREILKRIGEVQWILNADIVTNLALKVGKTGIEISAVEES
;
A
#
# COMPACT_ATOMS: atom_id res chain seq x y z
N MET A 1 -31.26 13.52 -29.06
CA MET A 1 -30.31 12.44 -29.42
C MET A 1 -29.89 11.73 -28.13
N PRO A 2 -30.07 10.40 -28.02
CA PRO A 2 -29.57 9.66 -26.87
C PRO A 2 -28.04 9.63 -26.93
N ARG A 3 -27.37 10.06 -25.85
CA ARG A 3 -25.91 9.94 -25.74
C ARG A 3 -25.54 8.46 -25.73
N TYR A 4 -24.71 8.02 -26.67
CA TYR A 4 -24.09 6.70 -26.63
C TYR A 4 -23.27 6.60 -25.35
N LYS A 5 -23.75 5.81 -24.37
CA LYS A 5 -22.94 5.43 -23.21
C LYS A 5 -21.89 4.45 -23.71
N SER A 6 -20.63 4.88 -23.67
CA SER A 6 -19.50 4.00 -23.88
C SER A 6 -19.66 2.75 -22.99
N PRO A 7 -19.57 1.52 -23.51
CA PRO A 7 -19.62 0.31 -22.69
C PRO A 7 -18.48 0.26 -21.65
N PHE A 8 -17.47 1.13 -21.78
CA PHE A 8 -16.38 1.29 -20.81
C PHE A 8 -16.75 2.13 -19.58
N ASP A 9 -17.91 2.81 -19.56
CA ASP A 9 -18.37 3.53 -18.35
C ASP A 9 -18.73 2.58 -17.20
N GLU A 10 -19.09 1.33 -17.50
CA GLU A 10 -19.40 0.29 -16.51
C GLU A 10 -18.14 -0.35 -15.91
N PHE A 11 -16.99 -0.24 -16.59
CA PHE A 11 -15.69 -0.76 -16.12
C PHE A 11 -14.91 0.21 -15.22
N ARG A 12 -15.50 1.36 -14.86
CA ARG A 12 -14.80 2.41 -14.08
C ARG A 12 -14.29 1.95 -12.71
N HIS A 13 -14.75 0.81 -12.18
CA HIS A 13 -14.38 0.34 -10.85
C HIS A 13 -14.02 -1.15 -10.84
N PHE A 14 -13.05 -1.55 -11.66
CA PHE A 14 -12.44 -2.87 -11.50
C PHE A 14 -11.54 -2.86 -10.27
N GLN A 15 -12.10 -3.24 -9.11
CA GLN A 15 -11.34 -3.42 -7.88
C GLN A 15 -11.04 -4.91 -7.67
N LEU A 16 -9.79 -5.20 -7.31
CA LEU A 16 -9.39 -6.55 -6.91
C LEU A 16 -10.00 -6.91 -5.55
N LEU A 17 -10.31 -8.19 -5.34
CA LEU A 17 -10.77 -8.67 -4.03
C LEU A 17 -9.79 -8.32 -2.90
N ALA A 18 -8.49 -8.40 -3.18
CA ALA A 18 -7.45 -8.00 -2.24
C ALA A 18 -7.51 -6.51 -1.86
N GLN A 19 -7.89 -5.64 -2.80
CA GLN A 19 -8.07 -4.20 -2.51
C GLN A 19 -9.25 -3.98 -1.56
N ARG A 20 -10.40 -4.65 -1.82
CA ARG A 20 -11.57 -4.59 -0.93
C ARG A 20 -11.28 -5.18 0.45
N TRP A 21 -10.42 -6.20 0.52
CA TRP A 21 -10.03 -6.81 1.79
C TRP A 21 -9.12 -5.86 2.60
N ALA A 22 -8.14 -5.24 1.95
CA ALA A 22 -7.26 -4.25 2.57
C ALA A 22 -7.99 -2.97 3.03
N GLU A 23 -9.17 -2.66 2.46
CA GLU A 23 -10.03 -1.59 2.99
C GLU A 23 -10.66 -1.96 4.34
N LYS A 24 -11.05 -3.23 4.53
CA LYS A 24 -11.67 -3.71 5.76
C LYS A 24 -10.63 -3.93 6.87
N ASP A 25 -9.50 -4.52 6.51
CA ASP A 25 -8.38 -4.73 7.42
C ASP A 25 -7.16 -3.92 6.97
N LYS A 26 -6.94 -2.79 7.65
CA LYS A 26 -5.86 -1.86 7.33
C LYS A 26 -4.48 -2.48 7.58
N LYS A 27 -4.34 -3.47 8.46
CA LYS A 27 -3.04 -4.09 8.76
C LYS A 27 -2.47 -4.83 7.56
N LEU A 28 -3.33 -5.36 6.69
CA LEU A 28 -2.91 -6.04 5.47
C LEU A 28 -2.11 -5.12 4.53
N LYS A 29 -2.36 -3.81 4.58
CA LYS A 29 -1.58 -2.83 3.83
C LYS A 29 -0.14 -2.75 4.32
N ASP A 30 0.09 -2.91 5.62
CA ASP A 30 1.43 -2.89 6.23
C ASP A 30 2.24 -4.15 5.92
N TYR A 31 1.53 -5.26 5.66
CA TYR A 31 2.15 -6.55 5.31
C TYR A 31 2.43 -6.68 3.82
N ALA A 32 1.66 -5.98 2.98
CA ALA A 32 1.87 -5.95 1.55
C ALA A 32 3.23 -5.31 1.23
N CYS A 33 3.94 -5.88 0.25
CA CYS A 33 5.27 -5.40 -0.17
C CYS A 33 6.26 -5.24 0.99
N ASN A 34 6.19 -6.13 1.98
CA ASN A 34 7.04 -6.10 3.16
C ASN A 34 7.66 -7.47 3.43
N LEU A 35 8.98 -7.58 3.34
CA LEU A 35 9.68 -8.86 3.53
C LEU A 35 9.64 -9.34 5.00
N LEU A 36 9.44 -8.41 5.94
CA LEU A 36 9.36 -8.69 7.38
C LEU A 36 7.91 -8.80 7.87
N ALA A 37 6.93 -8.90 6.97
CA ALA A 37 5.52 -9.10 7.32
C ALA A 37 5.28 -10.21 8.37
N PRO A 38 5.92 -11.39 8.31
CA PRO A 38 5.74 -12.41 9.36
C PRO A 38 6.14 -11.94 10.75
N LYS A 39 7.19 -11.11 10.87
CA LYS A 39 7.64 -10.56 12.16
C LYS A 39 6.70 -9.46 12.65
N LEU A 40 6.14 -8.66 11.74
CA LEU A 40 5.11 -7.67 12.08
C LEU A 40 3.86 -8.35 12.64
N VAL A 41 3.41 -9.45 12.04
CA VAL A 41 2.25 -10.22 12.55
C VAL A 41 2.50 -10.71 13.98
N ILE A 42 3.70 -11.21 14.28
CA ILE A 42 4.06 -11.64 15.63
C ILE A 42 3.97 -10.46 16.62
N LEU A 43 4.53 -9.31 16.24
CA LEU A 43 4.47 -8.09 17.05
C LEU A 43 3.02 -7.62 17.27
N ASP A 44 2.20 -7.62 16.22
CA ASP A 44 0.81 -7.19 16.30
C ASP A 44 -0.01 -8.10 17.22
N ASN A 45 0.20 -9.41 17.14
CA ASN A 45 -0.43 -10.39 18.03
C ASN A 45 0.00 -10.20 19.50
N VAL A 46 1.25 -9.79 19.74
CA VAL A 46 1.72 -9.49 21.10
C VAL A 46 1.07 -8.20 21.59
N ILE A 47 1.12 -7.12 20.80
CA ILE A 47 0.53 -5.81 21.12
C ILE A 47 -0.97 -5.93 21.44
N GLU A 48 -1.73 -6.74 20.70
CA GLU A 48 -3.16 -6.98 20.92
C GLU A 48 -3.46 -7.69 22.24
N LYS A 49 -2.54 -8.53 22.72
CA LYS A 49 -2.69 -9.26 24.00
C LYS A 49 -2.32 -8.41 25.21
N LEU A 50 -1.67 -7.26 25.02
CA LEU A 50 -1.29 -6.36 26.10
C LEU A 50 -2.46 -5.44 26.49
N PRO A 51 -2.70 -5.23 27.79
CA PRO A 51 -3.73 -4.31 28.26
C PRO A 51 -3.46 -2.88 27.77
N GLU A 52 -4.54 -2.11 27.60
CA GLU A 52 -4.45 -0.70 27.24
C GLU A 52 -3.68 0.09 28.30
N GLY A 53 -2.82 1.01 27.86
CA GLY A 53 -1.95 1.79 28.76
C GLY A 53 -0.69 1.08 29.26
N HIS A 54 -0.46 -0.18 28.89
CA HIS A 54 0.77 -0.87 29.28
C HIS A 54 2.01 -0.17 28.66
N PRO A 55 3.04 0.17 29.45
CA PRO A 55 4.19 0.96 28.96
C PRO A 55 4.97 0.26 27.85
N VAL A 56 4.95 -1.07 27.83
CA VAL A 56 5.60 -1.88 26.77
C VAL A 56 4.85 -1.77 25.45
N ARG A 57 3.54 -1.48 25.46
CA ARG A 57 2.73 -1.36 24.24
C ARG A 57 3.23 -0.23 23.35
N THR A 58 3.54 0.93 23.93
CA THR A 58 4.08 2.08 23.19
C THR A 58 5.43 1.76 22.56
N ARG A 59 6.33 1.14 23.32
CA ARG A 59 7.66 0.72 22.81
C ARG A 59 7.56 -0.33 21.71
N LEU A 60 6.65 -1.31 21.85
CA LEU A 60 6.43 -2.32 20.81
C LEU A 60 5.84 -1.71 19.54
N SER A 61 4.95 -0.71 19.67
CA SER A 61 4.43 0.03 18.51
C SER A 61 5.54 0.81 17.79
N GLU A 62 6.48 1.43 18.52
CA GLU A 62 7.64 2.09 17.92
C GLU A 62 8.54 1.09 17.16
N ILE A 63 8.82 -0.07 17.77
CA ILE A 63 9.59 -1.15 17.15
C ILE A 63 8.89 -1.69 15.90
N ARG A 64 7.55 -1.82 15.94
CA ARG A 64 6.73 -2.22 14.80
C ARG A 64 6.92 -1.28 13.62
N GLU A 65 6.85 0.04 13.83
CA GLU A 65 7.04 1.02 12.75
C GLU A 65 8.46 0.97 12.16
N ILE A 66 9.48 0.78 12.99
CA ILE A 66 10.86 0.61 12.52
C ILE A 66 10.97 -0.66 11.66
N LEU A 67 10.44 -1.79 12.12
CA LEU A 67 10.48 -3.06 11.38
C LEU A 67 9.68 -2.99 10.09
N LYS A 68 8.56 -2.28 10.08
CA LYS A 68 7.75 -2.05 8.89
C LYS A 68 8.60 -1.37 7.82
N ARG A 69 9.23 -0.25 8.17
CA ARG A 69 10.10 0.50 7.24
C ARG A 69 11.29 -0.33 6.75
N ILE A 70 11.93 -1.11 7.62
CA ILE A 70 13.04 -1.99 7.22
C ILE A 70 12.55 -3.03 6.21
N GLY A 71 11.42 -3.66 6.46
CA GLY A 71 10.90 -4.70 5.59
C GLY A 71 10.38 -4.18 4.24
N GLU A 72 9.84 -2.96 4.20
CA GLU A 72 9.51 -2.25 2.95
C GLU A 72 10.79 -1.97 2.12
N VAL A 73 11.84 -1.46 2.76
CA VAL A 73 13.13 -1.22 2.09
C VAL A 73 13.73 -2.53 1.58
N GLN A 74 13.68 -3.60 2.36
CA GLN A 74 14.16 -4.91 1.93
C GLN A 74 13.36 -5.46 0.75
N TRP A 75 12.05 -5.21 0.70
CA TRP A 75 11.24 -5.58 -0.44
C TRP A 75 11.65 -4.79 -1.69
N ILE A 76 11.85 -3.47 -1.58
CA ILE A 76 12.30 -2.61 -2.69
C ILE A 76 13.67 -3.07 -3.23
N LEU A 77 14.61 -3.42 -2.34
CA LEU A 77 15.93 -3.94 -2.74
C LEU A 77 15.86 -5.24 -3.55
N ASN A 78 14.84 -6.06 -3.30
CA ASN A 78 14.61 -7.32 -4.03
C ASN A 78 13.62 -7.17 -5.20
N ALA A 79 13.01 -5.99 -5.37
CA ALA A 79 12.10 -5.72 -6.45
C ALA A 79 12.85 -5.64 -7.78
N ASP A 80 12.12 -5.83 -8.88
CA ASP A 80 12.69 -5.73 -10.21
C ASP A 80 13.21 -4.31 -10.52
N ILE A 81 14.11 -4.22 -11.49
CA ILE A 81 14.77 -2.97 -11.87
C ILE A 81 13.74 -1.93 -12.34
N VAL A 82 12.65 -2.34 -13.00
CA VAL A 82 11.62 -1.42 -13.50
C VAL A 82 10.84 -0.82 -12.33
N THR A 83 10.49 -1.61 -11.33
CA THR A 83 9.88 -1.10 -10.09
C THR A 83 10.78 -0.08 -9.39
N ASN A 84 12.07 -0.38 -9.26
CA ASN A 84 13.03 0.55 -8.64
C ASN A 84 13.22 1.85 -9.44
N LEU A 85 13.27 1.75 -10.78
CA LEU A 85 13.32 2.91 -11.66
C LEU A 85 12.04 3.76 -11.56
N ALA A 86 10.87 3.11 -11.55
CA ALA A 86 9.58 3.80 -11.41
C ALA A 86 9.47 4.55 -10.07
N LEU A 87 9.87 3.91 -8.96
CA LEU A 87 9.92 4.54 -7.65
C LEU A 87 10.88 5.75 -7.64
N LYS A 88 12.03 5.65 -8.31
CA LYS A 88 13.00 6.75 -8.42
C LYS A 88 12.49 7.92 -9.27
N VAL A 89 11.73 7.66 -10.32
CA VAL A 89 11.13 8.70 -11.17
C VAL A 89 9.99 9.42 -10.44
N GLY A 90 9.11 8.67 -9.75
CA GLY A 90 8.06 9.23 -8.89
C GLY A 90 7.00 10.10 -9.59
N LYS A 91 7.00 10.16 -10.93
CA LYS A 91 6.01 10.92 -11.71
C LYS A 91 4.82 10.05 -12.06
N THR A 92 3.63 10.47 -11.62
CA THR A 92 2.35 9.78 -11.84
C THR A 92 1.43 10.49 -12.84
N GLY A 93 1.78 11.70 -13.28
CA GLY A 93 1.01 12.48 -14.24
C GLY A 93 1.67 12.51 -15.62
N ILE A 94 0.92 12.10 -16.65
CA ILE A 94 1.13 12.61 -18.00
C ILE A 94 0.26 13.86 -18.08
N GLU A 95 0.85 15.04 -17.96
CA GLU A 95 0.16 16.28 -18.37
C GLU A 95 0.07 16.24 -19.88
N ILE A 96 -1.02 15.67 -20.41
CA ILE A 96 -1.39 15.83 -21.81
C ILE A 96 -1.97 17.24 -21.90
N SER A 97 -1.11 18.24 -22.07
CA SER A 97 -1.54 19.52 -22.63
C SER A 97 -2.06 19.22 -24.03
N ALA A 98 -3.38 19.14 -24.15
CA ALA A 98 -4.01 19.21 -25.46
C ALA A 98 -3.53 20.50 -26.10
N VAL A 99 -2.71 20.39 -27.14
CA VAL A 99 -2.37 21.53 -27.99
C VAL A 99 -3.69 21.94 -28.61
N GLU A 100 -4.27 23.05 -28.15
CA GLU A 100 -5.36 23.73 -28.86
C GLU A 100 -4.77 24.19 -30.19
N GLU A 101 -5.04 23.41 -31.25
CA GLU A 101 -4.81 23.84 -32.63
C GLU A 101 -5.60 25.14 -32.85
N SER A 102 -4.86 26.23 -33.04
CA SER A 102 -5.36 27.57 -33.35
C SER A 102 -5.48 27.78 -34.84
#